data_AF-A0A1H9TXQ2-F1
#
_entry.id   AF-A0A1H9TXQ2-F1
#
_cell.length_a   1.000
_cell.length_b   1.000
_cell.length_c   1.000
_cell.angle_alpha   90.00
_cell.angle_beta   90.00
_cell.angle_gamma   90.00
#
_symmetry.space_group_name_H-M   'P 1'
#
loop_
_entity.id
_entity.type
_entity.pdbx_description
1 polymer ?
#
loop_
_entity_poly.entity_id
_entity_poly.type
_entity_poly.pdbx_seq_one_letter_code
_entity_poly.pdbx_strand_id
1 'polypeptide(L)'
;MEESSRVPQIRFGPMGSIHNVPVQSKAYWAMPSLGVPEFCPGDGQRSVVSSADVNTQETSTAVPDRRTALELAHAMLAEISQQAGVRCLFFKGLAAAAAGLRSPDTVPSDVDAYVDPHDMDALLGRLARLGFRARPVSAEIPRLLAYHSVTMVHPQWPCDLDLHSYVPGFFADSQQVFDRLWEHHTEIVIAGVPVAAPSVADHLLLLAINATRDPSSAYAASDVTMVRERGSSQSRV
;
A
#
# COMPACT_ATOMS: atom_id res chain seq x y z
N MET A 1 -44.95 -25.68 -45.36
CA MET A 1 -45.67 -24.79 -44.42
C MET A 1 -44.72 -24.55 -43.26
N GLU A 2 -43.95 -23.46 -43.35
CA GLU A 2 -42.97 -23.07 -42.35
C GLU A 2 -43.65 -22.38 -41.18
N GLU A 3 -43.41 -22.87 -39.97
CA GLU A 3 -43.93 -22.31 -38.74
C GLU A 3 -42.91 -21.34 -38.14
N SER A 4 -43.19 -20.05 -38.26
CA SER A 4 -42.38 -18.93 -37.78
C SER A 4 -42.50 -18.81 -36.26
N SER A 5 -41.44 -19.16 -35.55
CA SER A 5 -41.30 -18.96 -34.11
C SER A 5 -41.11 -17.46 -33.78
N ARG A 6 -42.06 -16.88 -33.04
CA ARG A 6 -42.02 -15.49 -32.57
C ARG A 6 -41.26 -15.40 -31.24
N VAL A 7 -40.18 -14.63 -31.23
CA VAL A 7 -39.45 -14.21 -30.02
C VAL A 7 -40.27 -13.11 -29.30
N PRO A 8 -40.44 -13.16 -27.96
CA PRO A 8 -41.15 -12.11 -27.24
C PRO A 8 -40.29 -10.84 -27.13
N GLN A 9 -40.83 -9.70 -27.58
CA GLN A 9 -40.23 -8.39 -27.34
C GLN A 9 -40.45 -7.96 -25.90
N ILE A 10 -39.36 -7.85 -25.14
CA ILE A 10 -39.34 -7.23 -23.81
C ILE A 10 -39.38 -5.71 -24.00
N ARG A 11 -40.47 -5.06 -23.57
CA ARG A 11 -40.58 -3.59 -23.52
C ARG A 11 -39.82 -3.07 -22.29
N PHE A 12 -38.83 -2.22 -22.51
CA PHE A 12 -38.23 -1.40 -21.44
C PHE A 12 -39.15 -0.20 -21.15
N GLY A 13 -39.58 -0.06 -19.89
CA GLY A 13 -40.24 1.14 -19.38
C GLY A 13 -39.26 2.32 -19.26
N PRO A 14 -39.74 3.55 -19.10
CA PRO A 14 -38.89 4.73 -19.08
C PRO A 14 -37.91 4.67 -17.89
N MET A 15 -36.64 4.95 -18.16
CA MET A 15 -35.57 5.03 -17.16
C MET A 15 -35.95 6.02 -16.05
N GLY A 16 -36.12 5.50 -14.83
CA GLY A 16 -36.09 6.30 -13.63
C GLY A 16 -34.72 6.97 -13.49
N SER A 17 -34.73 8.27 -13.19
CA SER A 17 -33.54 9.08 -12.98
C SER A 17 -32.62 8.42 -11.94
N ILE A 18 -31.41 8.05 -12.37
CA ILE A 18 -30.35 7.60 -11.47
C ILE A 18 -29.91 8.84 -10.69
N HIS A 19 -30.26 8.88 -9.40
CA HIS A 19 -29.75 9.90 -8.50
C HIS A 19 -28.22 9.82 -8.49
N ASN A 20 -27.61 10.94 -8.86
CA ASN A 20 -26.19 11.17 -8.89
C ASN A 20 -25.62 10.97 -7.48
N VAL A 21 -24.98 9.84 -7.22
CA VAL A 21 -24.19 9.66 -5.99
C VAL A 21 -22.93 10.51 -6.18
N PRO A 22 -22.67 11.52 -5.34
CA PRO A 22 -21.48 12.34 -5.50
C PRO A 22 -20.25 11.50 -5.16
N VAL A 23 -19.50 11.11 -6.18
CA VAL A 23 -18.11 10.68 -6.03
C VAL A 23 -17.37 11.91 -5.52
N GLN A 24 -16.98 11.91 -4.23
CA GLN A 24 -16.16 12.98 -3.69
C GLN A 24 -14.78 12.92 -4.34
N SER A 25 -14.63 13.69 -5.41
CA SER A 25 -13.36 14.15 -5.95
C SER A 25 -12.73 15.06 -4.89
N LYS A 26 -11.89 14.50 -4.02
CA LYS A 26 -10.92 15.29 -3.26
C LYS A 26 -9.66 15.49 -4.11
N ALA A 27 -9.12 16.69 -3.98
CA ALA A 27 -8.27 17.38 -4.95
C ALA A 27 -7.00 16.62 -5.36
N TYR A 28 -6.57 16.87 -6.60
CA TYR A 28 -5.27 16.51 -7.11
C TYR A 28 -4.19 17.33 -6.37
N TRP A 29 -3.27 16.63 -5.72
CA TRP A 29 -2.29 17.22 -4.79
C TRP A 29 -1.22 18.07 -5.48
N ALA A 30 -1.46 19.38 -5.54
CA ALA A 30 -0.42 20.39 -5.56
C ALA A 30 -0.10 20.79 -4.11
N MET A 31 0.97 20.22 -3.53
CA MET A 31 1.53 20.73 -2.27
C MET A 31 2.28 22.04 -2.55
N PRO A 32 1.98 23.16 -1.87
CA PRO A 32 2.84 24.34 -1.94
C PRO A 32 4.21 24.03 -1.34
N SER A 33 5.27 24.52 -1.99
CA SER A 33 6.65 24.38 -1.55
C SER A 33 6.85 25.01 -0.17
N LEU A 34 6.89 24.20 0.88
CA LEU A 34 7.34 24.64 2.19
C LEU A 34 8.85 24.79 2.17
N GLY A 35 9.32 26.03 2.35
CA GLY A 35 10.73 26.41 2.35
C GLY A 35 11.54 25.65 3.39
N VAL A 36 12.74 25.23 2.99
CA VAL A 36 13.76 24.68 3.86
C VAL A 36 14.29 25.82 4.76
N PRO A 37 14.40 25.66 6.09
CA PRO A 37 15.04 26.68 6.91
C PRO A 37 16.55 26.70 6.64
N GLU A 38 17.04 27.90 6.34
CA GLU A 38 18.45 28.23 6.09
C GLU A 38 19.25 28.08 7.40
N PHE A 39 20.29 27.24 7.37
CA PHE A 39 21.18 27.01 8.50
C PHE A 39 22.19 28.16 8.60
N CYS A 40 22.10 29.00 9.64
CA CYS A 40 23.11 30.01 9.95
C CYS A 40 24.28 29.36 10.72
N PRO A 41 25.53 29.39 10.22
CA PRO A 41 26.67 28.92 11.00
C PRO A 41 27.09 30.02 12.00
N GLY A 42 27.02 29.69 13.30
CA GLY A 42 27.56 30.51 14.38
C GLY A 42 29.06 30.29 14.56
N ASP A 43 29.80 31.38 14.72
CA ASP A 43 31.22 31.43 15.05
C ASP A 43 31.54 30.70 16.37
N GLY A 44 32.56 29.83 16.34
CA GLY A 44 33.03 29.09 17.50
C GLY A 44 34.35 28.37 17.28
N GLN A 45 35.45 29.09 17.52
CA GLN A 45 36.83 28.67 17.83
C GLN A 45 37.35 27.29 17.35
N ARG A 46 38.32 27.34 16.43
CA ARG A 46 39.22 26.23 16.07
C ARG A 46 40.09 25.81 17.25
N SER A 47 39.94 24.56 17.66
CA SER A 47 41.00 23.84 18.39
C SER A 47 41.79 23.00 17.38
N VAL A 48 43.09 23.27 17.27
CA VAL A 48 44.00 22.59 16.34
C VAL A 48 44.31 21.21 16.93
N VAL A 49 43.74 20.15 16.35
CA VAL A 49 44.13 18.77 16.65
C VAL A 49 45.27 18.39 15.70
N SER A 50 46.37 17.91 16.30
CA SER A 50 47.60 17.49 15.63
C SER A 50 47.34 16.43 14.56
N SER A 51 47.82 16.71 13.35
CA SER A 51 47.75 15.87 12.16
C SER A 51 48.69 14.66 12.27
N ALA A 52 48.23 13.57 12.87
CA ALA A 52 48.79 12.25 12.64
C ALA A 52 47.70 11.19 12.93
N ASP A 53 47.39 10.39 11.92
CA ASP A 53 46.60 9.15 11.96
C ASP A 53 45.06 9.27 12.08
N VAL A 54 44.43 10.10 11.24
CA VAL A 54 43.02 9.85 10.87
C VAL A 54 43.01 8.82 9.73
N ASN A 55 42.92 7.55 10.09
CA ASN A 55 42.62 6.48 9.14
C ASN A 55 41.20 6.74 8.59
N THR A 56 41.14 7.35 7.40
CA THR A 56 39.87 7.63 6.72
C THR A 56 39.43 6.32 6.06
N GLN A 57 38.91 5.40 6.86
CA GLN A 57 38.15 4.28 6.31
C GLN A 57 36.90 4.90 5.67
N GLU A 58 36.84 4.89 4.34
CA GLU A 58 35.61 5.15 3.61
C GLU A 58 34.57 4.19 4.16
N THR A 59 33.63 4.72 4.94
CA THR A 59 32.45 3.96 5.36
C THR A 59 31.67 3.65 4.09
N SER A 60 31.91 2.48 3.49
CA SER A 60 31.08 1.96 2.43
C SER A 60 29.67 1.88 3.00
N THR A 61 28.79 2.79 2.58
CA THR A 61 27.37 2.73 2.91
C THR A 61 26.81 1.53 2.17
N ALA A 62 26.94 0.34 2.77
CA ALA A 62 26.39 -0.87 2.21
C ALA A 62 24.88 -0.69 2.11
N VAL A 63 24.38 -0.64 0.88
CA VAL A 63 22.93 -0.64 0.63
C VAL A 63 22.44 -2.03 1.02
N PRO A 64 21.44 -2.15 1.92
CA PRO A 64 20.90 -3.46 2.28
C PRO A 64 20.39 -4.17 1.02
N ASP A 65 20.46 -5.51 1.01
CA ASP A 65 19.81 -6.27 -0.05
C ASP A 65 18.29 -6.00 -0.04
N ARG A 66 17.63 -6.29 -1.16
CA ARG A 66 16.22 -5.93 -1.36
C ARG A 66 15.30 -6.50 -0.27
N ARG A 67 15.53 -7.74 0.19
CA ARG A 67 14.68 -8.34 1.23
C ARG A 67 14.88 -7.60 2.54
N THR A 68 16.13 -7.38 2.96
CA THR A 68 16.43 -6.61 4.18
C THR A 68 15.83 -5.21 4.13
N ALA A 69 15.94 -4.52 2.99
CA ALA A 69 15.35 -3.19 2.83
C ALA A 69 13.81 -3.18 2.98
N LEU A 70 13.13 -4.19 2.43
CA LEU A 70 11.69 -4.34 2.55
C LEU A 70 11.28 -4.66 3.99
N GLU A 71 11.97 -5.57 4.67
CA GLU A 71 11.70 -5.91 6.06
C GLU A 71 11.83 -4.68 6.97
N LEU A 72 12.92 -3.92 6.83
CA LEU A 72 13.14 -2.68 7.57
C LEU A 72 12.10 -1.60 7.20
N ALA A 73 11.67 -1.53 5.94
CA ALA A 73 10.64 -0.59 5.51
C ALA A 73 9.26 -0.90 6.13
N HIS A 74 8.89 -2.18 6.25
CA HIS A 74 7.67 -2.58 6.95
C HIS A 74 7.71 -2.16 8.42
N ALA A 75 8.80 -2.50 9.12
CA ALA A 75 8.99 -2.13 10.52
C ALA A 75 8.97 -0.61 10.72
N MET A 76 9.70 0.14 9.89
CA MET A 76 9.73 1.60 9.92
C MET A 76 8.33 2.21 9.69
N LEU A 77 7.59 1.74 8.68
CA LEU A 77 6.25 2.26 8.40
C LEU A 77 5.27 1.92 9.54
N ALA A 78 5.37 0.73 10.13
CA ALA A 78 4.55 0.32 11.27
C ALA A 78 4.79 1.24 12.48
N GLU A 79 6.06 1.47 12.83
CA GLU A 79 6.47 2.38 13.91
C GLU A 79 6.01 3.82 13.65
N ILE A 80 6.22 4.34 12.43
CA ILE A 80 5.78 5.70 12.07
C ILE A 80 4.26 5.83 12.21
N SER A 81 3.51 4.82 11.76
CA SER A 81 2.04 4.81 11.82
C SER A 81 1.56 4.76 13.26
N GLN A 82 2.14 3.87 14.08
CA GLN A 82 1.82 3.74 15.50
C GLN A 82 2.10 5.04 16.27
N GLN A 83 3.26 5.66 16.05
CA GLN A 83 3.61 6.95 16.68
C GLN A 83 2.70 8.10 16.22
N ALA A 84 2.11 8.00 15.03
CA ALA A 84 1.15 8.97 14.52
C ALA A 84 -0.30 8.66 14.96
N GLY A 85 -0.54 7.53 15.64
CA GLY A 85 -1.88 7.06 15.97
C GLY A 85 -2.69 6.61 14.75
N VAL A 86 -2.03 6.31 13.63
CA VAL A 86 -2.66 5.91 12.37
C VAL A 86 -2.72 4.40 12.25
N ARG A 87 -3.91 3.89 11.92
CA ARG A 87 -4.13 2.45 11.71
C ARG A 87 -3.67 2.05 10.30
N CYS A 88 -2.85 1.00 10.22
CA CYS A 88 -2.31 0.47 8.97
C CYS A 88 -2.31 -1.07 8.98
N LEU A 89 -2.84 -1.68 7.92
CA LEU A 89 -2.78 -3.12 7.67
C LEU A 89 -1.81 -3.42 6.54
N PHE A 90 -0.75 -4.16 6.84
CA PHE A 90 0.20 -4.58 5.82
C PHE A 90 -0.34 -5.82 5.11
N PHE A 91 -0.42 -5.74 3.79
CA PHE A 91 -1.02 -6.78 2.96
C PHE A 91 -0.12 -7.05 1.75
N LYS A 92 -0.36 -8.16 1.03
CA LYS A 92 0.55 -8.68 -0.02
C LYS A 92 2.01 -8.83 0.47
N GLY A 93 2.95 -8.87 -0.47
CA GLY A 93 4.39 -8.88 -0.22
C GLY A 93 4.84 -9.82 0.90
N LEU A 94 5.65 -9.27 1.81
CA LEU A 94 6.17 -9.98 2.97
C LEU A 94 5.08 -10.34 3.99
N ALA A 95 4.04 -9.51 4.13
CA ALA A 95 2.93 -9.81 5.02
C ALA A 95 2.17 -11.08 4.58
N ALA A 96 1.93 -11.25 3.28
CA ALA A 96 1.31 -12.45 2.73
C ALA A 96 2.18 -13.70 2.88
N ALA A 97 3.51 -13.54 2.75
CA ALA A 97 4.44 -14.63 3.02
C ALA A 97 4.41 -15.03 4.50
N ALA A 98 4.43 -14.06 5.42
CA ALA A 98 4.34 -14.30 6.87
C ALA A 98 3.01 -14.97 7.27
N ALA A 99 1.91 -14.65 6.60
CA ALA A 99 0.61 -15.29 6.78
C ALA A 99 0.50 -16.70 6.13
N GLY A 100 1.57 -17.20 5.50
CA GLY A 100 1.57 -18.50 4.81
C GLY A 100 0.67 -18.53 3.56
N LEU A 101 0.50 -17.37 2.91
CA LEU A 101 -0.31 -17.18 1.70
C LEU A 101 0.53 -17.01 0.43
N ARG A 102 1.84 -16.80 0.60
CA ARG A 102 2.83 -16.77 -0.49
C ARG A 102 4.09 -17.50 -0.06
N SER A 103 4.91 -17.93 -1.03
CA SER A 103 6.21 -18.55 -0.74
C SER A 103 7.11 -17.54 -0.01
N PRO A 104 7.83 -17.95 1.06
CA PRO A 104 8.79 -17.10 1.76
C PRO A 104 9.95 -16.64 0.87
N ASP A 105 10.25 -17.36 -0.21
CA ASP A 105 11.31 -16.99 -1.16
C ASP A 105 10.88 -15.87 -2.11
N THR A 106 9.60 -15.48 -2.09
CA THR A 106 9.08 -14.38 -2.89
C THR A 106 9.61 -13.05 -2.36
N VAL A 107 10.37 -12.33 -3.20
CA VAL A 107 10.84 -10.97 -2.86
C VAL A 107 10.03 -9.93 -3.66
N PRO A 108 9.11 -9.18 -3.01
CA PRO A 108 8.28 -8.17 -3.67
C PRO A 108 9.10 -6.93 -4.08
N SER A 109 8.46 -5.99 -4.77
CA SER A 109 9.06 -4.71 -5.17
C SER A 109 8.95 -3.63 -4.10
N ASP A 110 7.90 -3.69 -3.29
CA ASP A 110 7.39 -2.60 -2.47
C ASP A 110 6.80 -3.10 -1.14
N VAL A 111 6.48 -2.15 -0.27
CA VAL A 111 5.68 -2.34 0.93
C VAL A 111 4.26 -1.88 0.65
N ASP A 112 3.30 -2.80 0.63
CA ASP A 112 1.88 -2.50 0.50
C ASP A 112 1.23 -2.34 1.90
N ALA A 113 0.65 -1.18 2.17
CA ALA A 113 -0.12 -0.92 3.40
C ALA A 113 -1.51 -0.37 3.06
N TYR A 114 -2.56 -0.97 3.61
CA TYR A 114 -3.91 -0.40 3.63
C TYR A 114 -3.98 0.51 4.86
N VAL A 115 -4.08 1.82 4.64
CA VAL A 115 -4.13 2.86 5.65
C VAL A 115 -5.59 3.24 5.91
N ASP A 116 -5.90 3.57 7.16
CA ASP A 116 -7.19 4.17 7.52
C ASP A 116 -7.53 5.33 6.57
N PRO A 117 -8.65 5.27 5.83
CA PRO A 117 -9.00 6.29 4.85
C PRO A 117 -9.09 7.69 5.46
N HIS A 118 -9.52 7.81 6.72
CA HIS A 118 -9.63 9.08 7.42
C HIS A 118 -8.25 9.71 7.73
N ASP A 119 -7.25 8.87 8.01
CA ASP A 119 -5.95 9.32 8.51
C ASP A 119 -4.82 9.27 7.46
N MET A 120 -5.14 8.90 6.22
CA MET A 120 -4.19 8.83 5.09
C MET A 120 -3.36 10.12 4.95
N ASP A 121 -4.02 11.29 4.95
CA ASP A 121 -3.35 12.58 4.80
C ASP A 121 -2.37 12.88 5.96
N ALA A 122 -2.71 12.44 7.18
CA ALA A 122 -1.85 12.60 8.34
C ALA A 122 -0.57 11.77 8.22
N LEU A 123 -0.69 10.52 7.75
CA LEU A 123 0.46 9.64 7.52
C LEU A 123 1.33 10.15 6.36
N LEU A 124 0.74 10.57 5.25
CA LEU A 124 1.45 11.17 4.12
C LEU A 124 2.24 12.41 4.56
N GLY A 125 1.62 13.29 5.35
CA GLY A 125 2.29 14.46 5.92
C GLY A 125 3.46 14.10 6.85
N ARG A 126 3.33 13.03 7.64
CA ARG A 126 4.41 12.53 8.50
C ARG A 126 5.58 11.98 7.68
N LEU A 127 5.31 11.16 6.67
CA LEU A 127 6.31 10.61 5.76
C LEU A 127 7.02 11.72 4.97
N ALA A 128 6.28 12.74 4.52
CA ALA A 128 6.86 13.89 3.83
C ALA A 128 7.87 14.66 4.69
N ARG A 129 7.58 14.85 6.00
CA ARG A 129 8.53 15.45 6.95
C ARG A 129 9.78 14.59 7.17
N LEU A 130 9.72 13.30 6.89
CA LEU A 130 10.84 12.36 6.93
C LEU A 130 11.57 12.24 5.58
N GLY A 131 11.25 13.09 4.61
CA GLY A 131 11.93 13.14 3.31
C GLY A 131 11.33 12.25 2.22
N PHE A 132 10.27 11.49 2.52
CA PHE A 132 9.54 10.76 1.49
C PHE A 132 8.78 11.73 0.57
N ARG A 133 8.58 11.32 -0.67
CA ARG A 133 7.85 12.10 -1.68
C ARG A 133 6.86 11.18 -2.38
N ALA A 134 5.68 11.71 -2.69
CA ALA A 134 4.77 10.99 -3.57
C ALA A 134 5.42 10.86 -4.96
N ARG A 135 5.40 9.64 -5.51
CA ARG A 135 5.82 9.39 -6.88
C ARG A 135 4.90 10.18 -7.82
N PRO A 136 5.43 11.04 -8.70
CA PRO A 136 4.60 11.75 -9.65
C PRO A 136 3.83 10.77 -10.51
N VAL A 137 2.50 10.92 -10.57
CA VAL A 137 1.68 10.16 -11.50
C VAL A 137 1.35 11.04 -12.69
N SER A 138 1.57 10.54 -13.90
CA SER A 138 1.28 11.31 -15.11
C SER A 138 -0.21 11.61 -15.19
N ALA A 139 -0.55 12.90 -15.13
CA ALA A 139 -1.93 13.39 -15.29
C ALA A 139 -2.50 13.11 -16.69
N GLU A 140 -1.64 12.74 -17.64
CA GLU A 140 -1.97 12.55 -19.06
C GLU A 140 -2.51 11.16 -19.41
N ILE A 141 -2.61 10.24 -18.44
CA ILE A 141 -3.20 8.92 -18.67
C ILE A 141 -4.60 8.89 -18.03
N PRO A 142 -5.69 9.01 -18.83
CA PRO A 142 -7.04 8.78 -18.33
C PRO A 142 -7.11 7.38 -17.73
N ARG A 143 -7.38 7.29 -16.43
CA ARG A 143 -7.61 6.01 -15.76
C ARG A 143 -9.10 5.85 -15.50
N LEU A 144 -9.61 4.65 -15.80
CA LEU A 144 -11.00 4.24 -15.52
C LEU A 144 -11.32 4.21 -14.01
N LEU A 145 -10.29 4.20 -13.15
CA LEU A 145 -10.42 4.18 -11.70
C LEU A 145 -9.58 5.32 -11.09
N ALA A 146 -10.09 5.93 -10.03
CA ALA A 146 -9.33 6.87 -9.21
C ALA A 146 -8.05 6.22 -8.63
N TYR A 147 -7.12 7.05 -8.16
CA TYR A 147 -5.91 6.57 -7.49
C TYR A 147 -6.30 5.90 -6.18
N HIS A 148 -6.09 4.58 -6.11
CA HIS A 148 -6.39 3.77 -4.93
C HIS A 148 -5.23 3.69 -3.95
N SER A 149 -4.02 4.01 -4.43
CA SER A 149 -2.83 4.14 -3.61
C SER A 149 -2.02 5.38 -3.95
N VAL A 150 -1.18 5.78 -3.00
CA VAL A 150 -0.11 6.76 -3.16
C VAL A 150 1.21 6.04 -2.93
N THR A 151 2.03 5.97 -3.98
CA THR A 151 3.39 5.44 -3.89
C THR A 151 4.30 6.51 -3.30
N MET A 152 4.89 6.25 -2.14
CA MET A 152 5.85 7.12 -1.46
C MET A 152 7.28 6.58 -1.65
N VAL A 153 8.18 7.45 -2.08
CA VAL A 153 9.56 7.11 -2.41
C VAL A 153 10.54 7.97 -1.60
N HIS A 154 11.70 7.41 -1.26
CA HIS A 154 12.76 8.15 -0.58
C HIS A 154 14.09 8.02 -1.35
N PRO A 155 14.83 9.10 -1.63
CA PRO A 155 16.05 9.04 -2.46
C PRO A 155 17.15 8.12 -1.93
N GLN A 156 17.16 7.88 -0.61
CA GLN A 156 18.15 7.05 0.08
C GLN A 156 17.60 5.67 0.49
N TRP A 157 16.38 5.31 0.06
CA TRP A 157 15.78 4.02 0.39
C TRP A 157 15.51 3.23 -0.89
N PRO A 158 15.85 1.92 -0.96
CA PRO A 158 15.88 1.18 -2.21
C PRO A 158 14.54 0.53 -2.60
N CYS A 159 13.47 0.74 -1.83
CA CYS A 159 12.12 0.26 -2.14
C CYS A 159 11.04 1.31 -1.86
N ASP A 160 9.90 1.12 -2.50
CA ASP A 160 8.75 2.03 -2.42
C ASP A 160 7.78 1.61 -1.31
N LEU A 161 6.99 2.58 -0.83
CA LEU A 161 5.83 2.33 0.03
C LEU A 161 4.55 2.62 -0.77
N ASP A 162 3.72 1.61 -0.99
CA ASP A 162 2.40 1.76 -1.61
C ASP A 162 1.31 1.85 -0.54
N LEU A 163 0.80 3.06 -0.33
CA LEU A 163 -0.20 3.36 0.69
C LEU A 163 -1.59 3.40 0.08
N HIS A 164 -2.43 2.42 0.39
CA HIS A 164 -3.79 2.26 -0.13
C HIS A 164 -4.81 2.84 0.85
N SER A 165 -5.73 3.69 0.38
CA SER A 165 -6.88 4.16 1.18
C SER A 165 -8.18 3.46 0.81
N TYR A 166 -8.18 2.69 -0.27
CA TYR A 166 -9.24 1.75 -0.61
C TYR A 166 -8.69 0.69 -1.55
N VAL A 167 -9.41 -0.43 -1.68
CA VAL A 167 -9.06 -1.49 -2.64
C VAL A 167 -10.16 -1.60 -3.69
N PRO A 168 -9.87 -1.30 -4.98
CA PRO A 168 -10.86 -1.42 -6.05
C PRO A 168 -11.36 -2.85 -6.14
N GLY A 169 -12.68 -3.03 -6.04
CA GLY A 169 -13.34 -4.34 -6.00
C GLY A 169 -14.22 -4.54 -4.78
N PHE A 170 -14.00 -3.77 -3.70
CA PHE A 170 -15.04 -3.59 -2.69
C PHE A 170 -16.06 -2.57 -3.15
N PHE A 171 -17.34 -2.87 -2.89
CA PHE A 171 -18.47 -2.00 -3.27
C PHE A 171 -19.02 -1.20 -2.08
N ALA A 172 -18.59 -1.51 -0.86
CA ALA A 172 -18.94 -0.76 0.34
C ALA A 172 -18.02 0.48 0.47
N ASP A 173 -18.42 1.39 1.36
CA ASP A 173 -17.63 2.56 1.73
C ASP A 173 -16.23 2.14 2.25
N SER A 174 -15.18 2.88 1.87
CA SER A 174 -13.80 2.50 2.19
C SER A 174 -13.53 2.50 3.70
N GLN A 175 -14.16 3.41 4.46
CA GLN A 175 -14.01 3.43 5.92
C GLN A 175 -14.64 2.19 6.53
N GLN A 176 -15.85 1.84 6.09
CA GLN A 176 -16.54 0.63 6.56
C GLN A 176 -15.75 -0.64 6.25
N VAL A 177 -15.17 -0.74 5.05
CA VAL A 177 -14.30 -1.86 4.66
C VAL A 177 -13.08 -1.91 5.56
N PHE A 178 -12.38 -0.79 5.74
CA PHE A 178 -11.19 -0.72 6.57
C PHE A 178 -11.49 -1.12 8.02
N ASP A 179 -12.55 -0.57 8.62
CA ASP A 179 -12.93 -0.87 10.01
C ASP A 179 -13.23 -2.36 10.21
N ARG A 180 -13.85 -3.03 9.22
CA ARG A 180 -14.09 -4.48 9.27
C ARG A 180 -12.81 -5.29 9.21
N LEU A 181 -11.90 -4.93 8.32
CA LEU A 181 -10.59 -5.58 8.22
C LEU A 181 -9.77 -5.35 9.50
N TRP A 182 -9.88 -4.15 10.07
CA TRP A 182 -9.21 -3.77 11.32
C TRP A 182 -9.78 -4.50 12.52
N GLU A 183 -11.09 -4.71 12.61
CA GLU A 183 -11.73 -5.45 13.71
C GLU A 183 -11.18 -6.88 13.86
N HIS A 184 -10.81 -7.51 12.75
CA HIS A 184 -10.34 -8.90 12.71
C HIS A 184 -8.85 -9.06 12.43
N HIS A 185 -8.09 -7.96 12.46
CA HIS A 185 -6.67 -8.01 12.14
C HIS A 185 -5.89 -8.93 13.08
N THR A 186 -4.73 -9.37 12.60
CA THR A 186 -3.76 -10.14 13.37
C THR A 186 -2.43 -9.40 13.41
N GLU A 187 -1.56 -9.80 14.31
CA GLU A 187 -0.18 -9.32 14.35
C GLU A 187 0.75 -10.38 13.75
N ILE A 188 1.62 -9.93 12.85
CA ILE A 188 2.75 -10.71 12.33
C ILE A 188 4.05 -10.01 12.75
N VAL A 189 5.18 -10.73 12.69
CA VAL A 189 6.49 -10.14 13.01
C VAL A 189 7.30 -9.98 11.73
N ILE A 190 7.74 -8.75 11.44
CA ILE A 190 8.65 -8.43 10.32
C ILE A 190 9.81 -7.60 10.87
N ALA A 191 11.05 -7.99 10.56
CA ALA A 191 12.27 -7.38 11.12
C ALA A 191 12.28 -7.29 12.67
N GLY A 192 11.63 -8.24 13.36
CA GLY A 192 11.51 -8.24 14.82
C GLY A 192 10.49 -7.25 15.39
N VAL A 193 9.75 -6.54 14.54
CA VAL A 193 8.71 -5.58 14.95
C VAL A 193 7.31 -6.18 14.73
N PRO A 194 6.36 -6.04 15.68
CA PRO A 194 4.96 -6.38 15.46
C PRO A 194 4.34 -5.49 14.39
N VAL A 195 3.70 -6.10 13.41
CA VAL A 195 3.07 -5.42 12.29
C VAL A 195 1.63 -5.93 12.16
N ALA A 196 0.67 -5.01 12.15
CA ALA A 196 -0.73 -5.35 11.93
C ALA A 196 -0.95 -5.79 10.47
N ALA A 197 -1.61 -6.94 10.30
CA ALA A 197 -1.96 -7.51 9.00
C ALA A 197 -3.41 -8.00 9.03
N PRO A 198 -4.11 -8.09 7.89
CA PRO A 198 -5.45 -8.65 7.86
C PRO A 198 -5.48 -10.08 8.41
N SER A 199 -6.65 -10.54 8.86
CA SER A 199 -6.84 -11.96 9.16
C SER A 199 -6.48 -12.82 7.94
N VAL A 200 -6.16 -14.11 8.12
CA VAL A 200 -5.83 -14.99 6.98
C VAL A 200 -6.95 -15.00 5.92
N ALA A 201 -8.22 -15.00 6.34
CA ALA A 201 -9.37 -14.99 5.43
C ALA A 201 -9.48 -13.66 4.67
N ASP A 202 -9.34 -12.54 5.37
CA ASP A 202 -9.40 -11.20 4.78
C ASP A 202 -8.22 -10.93 3.85
N HIS A 203 -7.04 -11.40 4.21
CA HIS A 203 -5.83 -11.29 3.41
C HIS A 203 -5.98 -12.07 2.10
N LEU A 204 -6.53 -13.29 2.14
CA LEU A 204 -6.88 -14.06 0.94
C LEU A 204 -7.87 -13.31 0.04
N LEU A 205 -8.90 -12.69 0.62
CA LEU A 205 -9.86 -11.88 -0.14
C LEU A 205 -9.18 -10.71 -0.85
N LEU A 206 -8.32 -9.98 -0.14
CA LEU A 206 -7.53 -8.88 -0.71
C LEU A 206 -6.62 -9.34 -1.85
N LEU A 207 -5.95 -10.48 -1.69
CA LEU A 207 -5.12 -11.08 -2.74
C LEU A 207 -5.95 -11.49 -3.96
N ALA A 208 -7.13 -12.10 -3.74
CA ALA A 208 -8.05 -12.50 -4.81
C ALA A 208 -8.52 -11.28 -5.63
N ILE A 209 -8.94 -10.21 -4.95
CA ILE A 209 -9.37 -8.95 -5.59
C ILE A 209 -8.21 -8.34 -6.38
N ASN A 210 -7.00 -8.34 -5.83
CA ASN A 210 -5.84 -7.82 -6.54
C ASN A 210 -5.52 -8.65 -7.80
N ALA A 211 -5.59 -9.98 -7.72
CA ALA A 211 -5.33 -10.87 -8.85
C ALA A 211 -6.37 -10.74 -9.98
N THR A 212 -7.64 -10.44 -9.67
CA THR A 212 -8.66 -10.19 -10.70
C THR A 212 -8.52 -8.83 -11.36
N ARG A 213 -8.02 -7.83 -10.61
CA ARG A 213 -7.76 -6.47 -11.12
C ARG A 213 -6.51 -6.40 -11.99
N ASP A 214 -5.46 -7.15 -11.64
CA ASP A 214 -4.21 -7.22 -12.39
C ASP A 214 -3.82 -8.69 -12.66
N PRO A 215 -4.49 -9.35 -13.62
CA PRO A 215 -4.22 -10.74 -13.95
C PRO A 215 -2.84 -10.95 -14.60
N SER A 216 -2.19 -9.87 -15.05
CA SER A 216 -0.83 -9.89 -15.58
C SER A 216 0.25 -9.84 -14.50
N SER A 217 -0.11 -9.57 -13.25
CA SER A 217 0.83 -9.61 -12.13
C SER A 217 1.50 -10.98 -12.03
N ALA A 218 2.81 -10.99 -11.74
CA ALA A 218 3.57 -12.23 -11.52
C ALA A 218 2.99 -13.11 -10.39
N TYR A 219 2.17 -12.53 -9.51
CA TYR A 219 1.55 -13.22 -8.37
C TYR A 219 0.11 -13.67 -8.63
N ALA A 220 -0.54 -13.23 -9.71
CA ALA A 220 -1.97 -13.44 -9.90
C ALA A 220 -2.35 -14.93 -9.93
N ALA A 221 -1.58 -15.76 -10.65
CA ALA A 221 -1.86 -17.19 -10.75
C ALA A 221 -1.68 -17.92 -9.40
N SER A 222 -0.63 -17.59 -8.65
CA SER A 222 -0.39 -18.18 -7.33
C SER A 222 -1.43 -17.74 -6.31
N ASP A 223 -1.81 -16.46 -6.32
CA ASP A 223 -2.84 -15.91 -5.43
C ASP A 223 -4.19 -16.60 -5.68
N VAL A 224 -4.60 -16.77 -6.95
CA VAL A 224 -5.83 -17.50 -7.32
C VAL A 224 -5.78 -18.98 -6.88
N THR A 225 -4.62 -19.62 -7.00
CA THR A 225 -4.43 -21.02 -6.57
C THR A 225 -4.58 -21.15 -5.06
N MET A 226 -3.95 -20.26 -4.30
CA MET A 226 -4.04 -20.21 -2.84
C MET A 226 -5.48 -20.03 -2.36
N VAL A 227 -6.25 -19.16 -3.03
CA VAL A 227 -7.68 -18.95 -2.74
C VAL A 227 -8.48 -20.24 -2.94
N ARG A 228 -8.21 -21.00 -4.02
CA ARG A 228 -8.90 -22.28 -4.30
C ARG A 228 -8.58 -23.32 -3.23
N GLU A 229 -7.32 -23.46 -2.85
CA GLU A 229 -6.86 -24.46 -1.87
C GLU A 229 -7.43 -24.18 -0.47
N ARG A 230 -7.35 -22.92 -0.01
CA ARG A 230 -7.84 -22.49 1.30
C ARG A 230 -9.37 -22.47 1.37
N GLY A 231 -10.03 -22.02 0.30
CA GLY A 231 -11.51 -22.02 0.21
C GLY A 231 -12.10 -23.44 0.26
N SER A 232 -11.49 -24.39 -0.44
CA SER A 232 -11.95 -25.80 -0.44
C SER A 232 -11.76 -26.50 0.92
N SER A 233 -10.83 -26.02 1.74
CA SER A 233 -10.54 -26.58 3.07
C SER A 233 -11.52 -26.10 4.13
N GLN A 234 -12.11 -24.90 3.98
CA GLN A 234 -13.10 -24.37 4.92
C GLN A 234 -14.53 -24.94 4.71
N SER A 235 -14.86 -25.44 3.52
CA SER A 235 -16.17 -26.04 3.23
C SER A 235 -16.32 -27.52 3.63
N ARG A 236 -15.33 -28.11 4.32
CA ARG A 236 -15.33 -29.52 4.77
C ARG A 236 -15.73 -29.71 6.24
N VAL A 237 -16.37 -28.72 6.87
CA VAL A 237 -16.89 -28.81 8.24
C VAL A 237 -18.40 -28.92 8.24
#